data_AF-A0A6P0STZ2-F1
#
_entry.id   AF-A0A6P0STZ2-F1
#
_cell.length_a   1.000
_cell.length_b   1.000
_cell.length_c   1.000
_cell.angle_alpha   90.00
_cell.angle_beta   90.00
_cell.angle_gamma   90.00
#
_symmetry.space_group_name_H-M   'P 1'
#
loop_
_entity.id
_entity.type
_entity.pdbx_description
1 polymer ?
#
loop_
_entity_poly.entity_id
_entity_poly.type
_entity_poly.pdbx_seq_one_letter_code
_entity_poly.pdbx_strand_id
1 'polypeptide(L)'
;MSDCIKTIVLSLAWGHHAIPVYWQLLPKKGNSSLAEQKKVLTPVLRLLHLLPVLVLGDREFHSVQLAKWLQDRKVDFALRQKKGTCLQDDDAVYRPLKDLGVKPGSSRFYSNIYYTKIHQLGNFNLAVHWKRQYQGKGAKEPWYILTTLNNLPQTLSCYSNPKSFVKNQIL
;
A
#
# COMPACT_ATOMS: atom_id res chain seq x y z
N MET A 1 6.27 -23.73 23.92
CA MET A 1 6.67 -23.31 22.56
C MET A 1 5.51 -22.52 21.99
N SER A 2 5.59 -21.19 21.97
CA SER A 2 4.51 -20.34 21.45
C SER A 2 4.58 -20.29 19.93
N ASP A 3 3.70 -21.02 19.27
CA ASP A 3 3.55 -20.98 17.81
C ASP A 3 3.17 -19.57 17.39
N CYS A 4 4.06 -18.89 16.66
CA CYS A 4 3.79 -17.57 16.11
C CYS A 4 2.86 -17.71 14.91
N ILE A 5 1.58 -17.40 15.11
CA ILE A 5 0.57 -17.35 14.04
C ILE A 5 0.49 -15.91 13.49
N LYS A 6 0.61 -15.76 12.17
CA LYS A 6 0.33 -14.49 11.47
C LYS A 6 -1.09 -14.52 10.93
N THR A 7 -1.86 -13.47 11.18
CA THR A 7 -3.21 -13.31 10.63
C THR A 7 -3.21 -12.25 9.55
N ILE A 8 -3.73 -12.57 8.36
CA ILE A 8 -4.09 -11.57 7.35
C ILE A 8 -5.60 -11.41 7.38
N VAL A 9 -6.07 -10.16 7.53
CA VAL A 9 -7.49 -9.83 7.51
C VAL A 9 -7.77 -8.92 6.32
N LEU A 10 -8.75 -9.33 5.51
CA LEU A 10 -9.40 -8.50 4.49
C LEU A 10 -10.71 -7.98 5.07
N SER A 11 -10.99 -6.68 4.96
CA SER A 11 -12.17 -6.09 5.60
C SER A 11 -12.78 -4.97 4.79
N LEU A 12 -14.06 -5.11 4.43
CA LEU A 12 -14.86 -4.10 3.75
C LEU A 12 -15.01 -2.83 4.59
N ALA A 13 -14.40 -1.76 4.12
CA ALA A 13 -14.59 -0.43 4.68
C ALA A 13 -15.92 0.17 4.25
N TRP A 14 -16.72 0.52 5.24
CA TRP A 14 -18.04 1.09 5.10
C TRP A 14 -18.21 2.24 6.11
N GLY A 15 -18.15 3.48 5.62
CA GLY A 15 -18.20 4.67 6.47
C GLY A 15 -17.05 4.70 7.47
N HIS A 16 -17.37 4.60 8.76
CA HIS A 16 -16.40 4.56 9.88
C HIS A 16 -16.03 3.15 10.34
N HIS A 17 -16.60 2.13 9.70
CA HIS A 17 -16.44 0.74 10.09
C HIS A 17 -15.68 -0.03 9.02
N ALA A 18 -14.99 -1.07 9.46
CA ALA A 18 -14.35 -2.01 8.57
C ALA A 18 -14.75 -3.42 8.97
N ILE A 19 -15.55 -4.04 8.11
CA ILE A 19 -16.21 -5.31 8.32
C ILE A 19 -15.32 -6.42 7.77
N PRO A 20 -14.77 -7.32 8.59
CA PRO A 20 -13.94 -8.41 8.10
C PRO A 20 -14.75 -9.34 7.19
N VAL A 21 -14.31 -9.46 5.93
CA VAL A 21 -14.95 -10.32 4.92
C VAL A 21 -14.23 -11.66 4.83
N TYR A 22 -12.91 -11.64 4.98
CA TYR A 22 -12.08 -12.83 4.84
C TYR A 22 -10.83 -12.69 5.70
N TRP A 23 -10.41 -13.77 6.35
CA TRP A 23 -9.13 -13.80 7.04
C TRP A 23 -8.49 -15.17 6.91
N GLN A 24 -7.17 -15.18 6.95
CA GLN A 24 -6.41 -16.43 6.93
C GLN A 24 -5.34 -16.40 8.01
N LEU A 25 -5.28 -17.48 8.78
CA LEU A 25 -4.20 -17.75 9.72
C LEU A 25 -3.07 -18.46 8.97
N LEU A 26 -1.88 -17.88 9.04
CA LEU A 26 -0.66 -18.41 8.46
C LEU A 26 0.23 -18.93 9.60
N PRO A 27 0.51 -20.24 9.66
CA PRO A 27 1.33 -20.83 10.72
C PRO A 27 2.82 -20.59 10.42
N LYS A 28 3.24 -19.32 10.39
CA LYS A 28 4.63 -18.96 10.12
C LYS A 28 5.06 -17.68 10.82
N LYS A 29 6.34 -17.64 11.16
CA LYS A 29 7.04 -16.48 11.70
C LYS A 29 7.65 -15.66 10.55
N GLY A 30 7.10 -14.49 10.25
CA GLY A 30 7.67 -13.56 9.25
C GLY A 30 6.67 -12.88 8.32
N ASN A 31 7.16 -12.32 7.21
CA ASN A 31 6.30 -11.68 6.20
C ASN A 31 5.51 -12.71 5.39
N SER A 32 4.30 -12.32 4.96
CA SER A 32 3.54 -13.11 4.01
C SER A 32 4.23 -13.11 2.64
N SER A 33 4.19 -14.25 1.95
CA SER A 33 4.75 -14.35 0.61
C SER A 33 3.76 -13.75 -0.39
N LEU A 34 4.24 -13.32 -1.57
CA LEU A 34 3.35 -12.82 -2.63
C LEU A 34 2.25 -13.85 -2.98
N ALA A 35 2.60 -15.13 -3.02
CA ALA A 35 1.66 -16.21 -3.34
C ALA A 35 0.54 -16.30 -2.30
N GLU A 36 0.86 -16.18 -1.01
CA GLU A 36 -0.14 -16.15 0.05
C GLU A 36 -1.01 -14.91 -0.03
N GLN A 37 -0.42 -13.73 -0.24
CA GLN A 37 -1.17 -12.48 -0.38
C GLN A 37 -2.18 -12.57 -1.53
N LYS A 38 -1.75 -13.09 -2.69
CA LYS A 38 -2.64 -13.37 -3.82
C LYS A 38 -3.73 -14.37 -3.45
N LYS A 39 -3.40 -15.46 -2.74
CA LYS A 39 -4.36 -16.47 -2.31
C LYS A 39 -5.45 -15.89 -1.40
N VAL A 40 -5.08 -14.99 -0.47
CA VAL A 40 -6.03 -14.32 0.42
C VAL A 40 -6.91 -13.35 -0.36
N LEU A 41 -6.35 -12.57 -1.29
CA LEU A 41 -7.09 -11.56 -2.06
C LEU A 41 -8.00 -12.14 -3.15
N THR A 42 -7.60 -13.24 -3.79
CA THR A 42 -8.34 -13.84 -4.91
C THR A 42 -9.82 -14.10 -4.62
N PRO A 43 -10.24 -14.72 -3.49
CA PRO A 43 -11.66 -14.97 -3.22
C PRO A 43 -12.45 -13.66 -3.08
N VAL A 44 -11.90 -12.65 -2.40
CA VAL A 44 -12.59 -11.36 -2.19
C VAL A 44 -12.72 -10.59 -3.49
N LEU A 45 -11.65 -10.52 -4.30
CA LEU A 45 -11.70 -9.89 -5.61
C LEU A 45 -12.66 -10.60 -6.57
N ARG A 46 -12.79 -11.93 -6.45
CA ARG A 46 -13.79 -12.68 -7.22
C ARG A 46 -15.22 -12.36 -6.75
N LEU A 47 -15.45 -12.18 -5.45
CA LEU A 47 -16.77 -11.82 -4.93
C LEU A 47 -17.18 -10.40 -5.33
N LEU A 48 -16.23 -9.47 -5.34
CA LEU A 48 -16.47 -8.04 -5.58
C LEU A 48 -16.24 -7.62 -7.05
N HIS A 49 -16.17 -8.57 -8.00
CA HIS A 49 -15.79 -8.29 -9.39
C HIS A 49 -16.75 -7.34 -10.13
N LEU A 50 -17.99 -7.17 -9.65
CA LEU A 50 -18.99 -6.28 -10.24
C LEU A 50 -18.93 -4.85 -9.69
N LEU A 51 -18.14 -4.60 -8.66
CA LEU A 51 -18.05 -3.32 -7.98
C LEU A 51 -16.68 -2.67 -8.25
N PRO A 52 -16.59 -1.33 -8.26
CA PRO A 52 -15.30 -0.66 -8.23
C PRO A 52 -14.62 -0.96 -6.89
N VAL A 53 -13.49 -1.66 -6.93
CA VAL A 53 -12.70 -2.03 -5.75
C VAL A 53 -11.40 -1.24 -5.75
N LEU A 54 -11.12 -0.60 -4.62
CA LEU A 54 -9.83 0.03 -4.31
C LEU A 54 -9.16 -0.78 -3.21
N VAL A 55 -7.94 -1.26 -3.46
CA VAL A 55 -7.16 -2.07 -2.52
C VAL A 55 -6.14 -1.26 -1.73
N LEU A 56 -6.36 -1.14 -0.42
CA LEU A 56 -5.52 -0.46 0.55
C LEU A 56 -4.63 -1.46 1.27
N GLY A 57 -3.31 -1.27 1.16
CA GLY A 57 -2.34 -2.10 1.86
C GLY A 57 -1.53 -1.29 2.86
N ASP A 58 -1.34 -1.80 4.08
CA ASP A 58 -0.33 -1.24 4.99
C ASP A 58 1.09 -1.73 4.64
N ARG A 59 2.10 -1.35 5.43
CA ARG A 59 3.53 -1.64 5.23
C ARG A 59 3.86 -3.12 5.03
N GLU A 60 2.98 -4.05 5.41
CA GLU A 60 3.16 -5.47 5.14
C GLU A 60 2.97 -5.84 3.66
N PHE A 61 2.18 -5.05 2.91
CA PHE A 61 1.83 -5.26 1.49
C PHE A 61 2.63 -4.34 0.56
N HIS A 62 3.90 -4.12 0.86
CA HIS A 62 4.81 -3.26 0.10
C HIS A 62 5.35 -3.93 -1.19
N SER A 63 4.87 -5.11 -1.57
CA SER A 63 5.39 -5.82 -2.74
C SER A 63 4.96 -5.16 -4.04
N VAL A 64 5.93 -4.78 -4.88
CA VAL A 64 5.71 -4.24 -6.22
C VAL A 64 5.04 -5.26 -7.13
N GLN A 65 5.39 -6.54 -6.97
CA GLN A 65 4.78 -7.63 -7.73
C GLN A 65 3.30 -7.82 -7.37
N LEU A 66 2.88 -7.44 -6.16
CA LEU A 66 1.47 -7.42 -5.78
C LEU A 66 0.74 -6.28 -6.50
N ALA A 67 1.34 -5.09 -6.53
CA ALA A 67 0.84 -3.93 -7.25
C ALA A 67 0.60 -4.25 -8.74
N LYS A 68 1.58 -4.90 -9.40
CA LYS A 68 1.43 -5.34 -10.79
C LYS A 68 0.27 -6.32 -10.97
N TRP A 69 0.18 -7.32 -10.09
CA TRP A 69 -0.88 -8.32 -10.17
C TRP A 69 -2.28 -7.72 -9.99
N LEU A 70 -2.43 -6.68 -9.17
CA LEU A 70 -3.68 -5.92 -9.02
C LEU A 70 -3.97 -5.10 -10.29
N GLN A 71 -2.95 -4.43 -10.84
CA GLN A 71 -3.07 -3.67 -12.09
C GLN A 71 -3.49 -4.54 -13.28
N ASP A 72 -2.89 -5.72 -13.43
CA ASP A 72 -3.23 -6.67 -14.51
C ASP A 72 -4.68 -7.16 -14.41
N ARG A 73 -5.28 -7.09 -13.22
CA ARG A 73 -6.69 -7.38 -12.95
C ARG A 73 -7.59 -6.15 -13.04
N LYS A 74 -7.05 -4.98 -13.41
CA LYS A 74 -7.74 -3.69 -13.46
C LYS A 74 -8.38 -3.30 -12.12
N VAL A 75 -7.73 -3.69 -11.01
CA VAL A 75 -8.14 -3.32 -9.66
C VAL A 75 -7.32 -2.13 -9.21
N ASP A 76 -7.99 -1.08 -8.76
CA ASP A 76 -7.31 0.08 -8.20
C ASP A 76 -6.67 -0.26 -6.86
N PHE A 77 -5.57 0.40 -6.53
CA PHE A 77 -4.92 0.18 -5.24
C PHE A 77 -4.19 1.41 -4.72
N ALA A 78 -3.95 1.38 -3.41
CA ALA A 78 -3.00 2.23 -2.72
C ALA A 78 -2.25 1.36 -1.69
N LEU A 79 -0.97 1.11 -1.92
CA LEU A 79 -0.14 0.23 -1.11
C LEU A 79 0.98 1.03 -0.44
N ARG A 80 1.06 0.93 0.88
CA ARG A 80 2.07 1.65 1.64
C ARG A 80 3.45 0.99 1.50
N GLN A 81 4.41 1.79 1.07
CA GLN A 81 5.78 1.39 0.80
C GLN A 81 6.71 1.65 1.98
N LYS A 82 7.79 0.86 2.06
CA LYS A 82 8.88 1.07 3.01
C LYS A 82 9.85 2.11 2.45
N LYS A 83 10.53 2.86 3.32
CA LYS A 83 11.54 3.86 2.92
C LYS A 83 12.71 3.33 2.07
N GLY A 84 12.97 2.02 2.17
CA GLY A 84 14.03 1.35 1.43
C GLY A 84 13.62 0.86 0.04
N THR A 85 12.35 0.98 -0.35
CA THR A 85 11.94 0.55 -1.69
C THR A 85 12.53 1.50 -2.74
N CYS A 86 13.11 0.97 -3.82
CA CYS A 86 13.80 1.75 -4.85
C CYS A 86 12.90 2.05 -6.05
N LEU A 87 12.78 3.32 -6.44
CA LEU A 87 12.04 3.76 -7.62
C LEU A 87 12.99 4.09 -8.77
N GLN A 88 12.53 3.90 -10.00
CA GLN A 88 13.18 4.45 -11.18
C GLN A 88 12.51 5.78 -11.52
N ASP A 89 13.26 6.87 -11.43
CA ASP A 89 12.79 8.18 -11.87
C ASP A 89 12.77 8.27 -13.41
N ASP A 90 12.19 9.34 -13.96
CA ASP A 90 12.09 9.58 -15.42
C ASP A 90 13.47 9.54 -16.11
N ASP A 91 14.54 9.93 -15.40
CA ASP A 91 15.93 9.87 -15.85
C ASP A 91 16.54 8.45 -15.82
N ALA A 92 15.72 7.40 -15.62
CA ALA A 92 16.14 6.02 -15.42
C ALA A 92 17.10 5.77 -14.23
N VAL A 93 17.20 6.74 -13.32
CA VAL A 93 18.03 6.62 -12.11
C VAL A 93 17.23 5.94 -11.00
N TYR A 94 17.78 4.85 -10.47
CA TYR A 94 17.20 4.16 -9.33
C TYR A 94 17.56 4.87 -8.03
N ARG A 95 16.57 5.39 -7.32
CA ARG A 95 16.75 6.01 -6.01
C ARG A 95 15.83 5.38 -4.97
N PRO A 96 16.32 5.04 -3.77
CA PRO A 96 15.46 4.61 -2.68
C PRO A 96 14.56 5.77 -2.24
N LEU A 97 13.34 5.45 -1.81
CA LEU A 97 12.34 6.44 -1.39
C LEU A 97 12.86 7.44 -0.34
N LYS A 98 13.76 7.00 0.56
CA LYS A 98 14.43 7.87 1.53
C LYS A 98 15.22 9.02 0.91
N ASP A 99 15.72 8.87 -0.31
CA ASP A 99 16.59 9.85 -0.98
C ASP A 99 15.77 10.93 -1.73
N LEU A 100 14.43 10.85 -1.70
CA LEU A 100 13.53 11.87 -2.25
C LEU A 100 13.58 13.21 -1.49
N GLY A 101 14.28 13.27 -0.34
CA GLY A 101 14.52 14.52 0.40
C GLY A 101 13.26 15.19 0.95
N VAL A 102 12.21 14.40 1.24
CA VAL A 102 10.93 14.91 1.74
C VAL A 102 11.12 15.47 3.15
N LYS A 103 10.51 16.62 3.47
CA LYS A 103 10.60 17.28 4.79
C LYS A 103 9.25 17.22 5.52
N PRO A 104 9.22 17.27 6.87
CA PRO A 104 7.96 17.36 7.61
C PRO A 104 7.11 18.56 7.15
N GLY A 105 5.82 18.33 6.89
CA GLY A 105 4.88 19.33 6.37
C GLY A 105 4.78 19.40 4.85
N SER A 106 5.50 18.54 4.12
CA SER A 106 5.44 18.48 2.65
C SER A 106 4.66 17.27 2.15
N SER A 107 4.03 17.44 0.99
CA SER A 107 3.43 16.35 0.21
C SER A 107 3.87 16.49 -1.24
N ARG A 108 4.12 15.36 -1.90
CA ARG A 108 4.51 15.30 -3.32
C ARG A 108 3.79 14.16 -3.99
N PHE A 109 3.47 14.35 -5.26
CA PHE A 109 2.87 13.32 -6.09
C PHE A 109 3.70 13.17 -7.35
N TYR A 110 4.04 11.93 -7.65
CA TYR A 110 4.82 11.56 -8.81
C TYR A 110 3.96 10.62 -9.64
N SER A 111 3.81 10.91 -10.93
CA SER A 111 3.00 10.11 -11.85
C SER A 111 3.89 9.33 -12.81
N ASN A 112 3.40 8.20 -13.33
CA ASN A 112 4.08 7.39 -14.35
C ASN A 112 5.50 6.90 -13.96
N ILE A 113 5.67 6.49 -12.71
CA ILE A 113 6.95 5.98 -12.22
C ILE A 113 7.09 4.50 -12.55
N TYR A 114 8.29 4.10 -12.97
CA TYR A 114 8.64 2.71 -13.24
C TYR A 114 9.33 2.05 -12.04
N TYR A 115 9.13 0.73 -11.88
CA TYR A 115 9.71 -0.03 -10.75
C TYR A 115 10.68 -1.14 -11.21
N THR A 116 11.92 -1.10 -10.70
CA THR A 116 13.01 -2.12 -10.73
C THR A 116 13.52 -2.66 -12.10
N LYS A 117 14.86 -2.84 -12.19
CA LYS A 117 15.65 -3.28 -13.37
C LYS A 117 15.17 -4.54 -14.12
N ILE A 118 14.44 -5.46 -13.48
CA ILE A 118 14.24 -6.83 -14.01
C ILE A 118 12.88 -6.99 -14.71
N HIS A 119 11.89 -6.14 -14.40
CA HIS A 119 10.51 -6.40 -14.80
C HIS A 119 9.76 -5.22 -15.43
N GLN A 120 10.37 -4.03 -15.55
CA GLN A 120 9.73 -2.82 -16.11
C GLN A 120 8.25 -2.70 -15.67
N LEU A 121 8.02 -2.85 -14.36
CA LEU A 121 6.67 -2.98 -13.83
C LEU A 121 6.02 -1.59 -13.83
N GLY A 122 5.28 -1.32 -14.91
CA GLY A 122 4.07 -0.48 -15.07
C GLY A 122 4.08 0.98 -14.58
N ASN A 123 3.31 1.82 -15.27
CA ASN A 123 3.01 3.21 -14.88
C ASN A 123 2.24 3.22 -13.55
N PHE A 124 2.95 3.41 -12.45
CA PHE A 124 2.34 3.63 -11.15
C PHE A 124 2.53 5.07 -10.70
N ASN A 125 1.62 5.52 -9.85
CA ASN A 125 1.76 6.82 -9.20
C ASN A 125 2.30 6.61 -7.78
N LEU A 126 3.03 7.59 -7.26
CA LEU A 126 3.53 7.62 -5.90
C LEU A 126 3.06 8.90 -5.21
N ALA A 127 2.27 8.73 -4.17
CA ALA A 127 1.98 9.79 -3.22
C ALA A 127 2.98 9.72 -2.06
N VAL A 128 3.61 10.85 -1.78
CA VAL A 128 4.47 11.03 -0.62
C VAL A 128 3.88 12.09 0.29
N HIS A 129 3.71 11.76 1.56
CA HIS A 129 3.15 12.69 2.54
C HIS A 129 3.87 12.59 3.86
N TRP A 130 4.34 13.73 4.36
CA TRP A 130 4.89 13.84 5.70
C TRP A 130 4.11 14.87 6.49
N LYS A 131 3.27 14.41 7.42
CA LYS A 131 2.58 15.30 8.36
C LYS A 131 3.60 16.10 9.18
N ARG A 132 3.34 17.40 9.33
CA ARG A 132 4.18 18.31 10.12
C ARG A 132 4.28 17.81 11.56
N GLN A 133 5.49 17.84 12.11
CA GLN A 133 5.73 17.56 13.51
C GLN A 133 5.53 18.85 14.32
N TYR A 134 4.78 18.77 15.42
CA TYR A 134 4.57 19.89 16.34
C TYR A 134 5.10 19.49 17.71
N GLN A 135 5.99 20.29 18.30
CA GLN A 135 6.54 20.05 19.65
C GLN A 135 7.06 18.60 19.85
N GLY A 136 7.79 18.07 18.88
CA GLY A 136 8.31 16.69 18.92
C GLY A 136 7.26 15.58 18.74
N LYS A 137 5.97 15.92 18.60
CA LYS A 137 4.88 14.99 18.34
C LYS A 137 4.60 14.91 16.84
N GLY A 138 4.79 13.73 16.25
CA GLY A 138 4.44 13.46 14.86
C GLY A 138 5.06 12.17 14.33
N ALA A 139 4.75 11.84 13.06
CA ALA A 139 5.30 10.66 12.43
C ALA A 139 6.82 10.82 12.22
N LYS A 140 7.59 9.83 12.70
CA LYS A 140 9.06 9.78 12.52
C LYS A 140 9.48 9.56 11.06
N GLU A 141 8.55 9.06 10.24
CA GLU A 141 8.81 8.72 8.84
C GLU A 141 7.66 9.22 7.95
N PRO A 142 7.96 9.66 6.71
CA PRO A 142 6.94 9.97 5.71
C PRO A 142 6.15 8.72 5.30
N TRP A 143 4.96 8.95 4.78
CA TRP A 143 4.18 7.94 4.08
C TRP A 143 4.56 7.95 2.62
N TYR A 144 4.97 6.79 2.13
CA TYR A 144 5.15 6.51 0.71
C TYR A 144 4.02 5.57 0.32
N ILE A 145 3.22 5.95 -0.66
CA ILE A 145 2.04 5.20 -1.09
C ILE A 145 2.13 5.01 -2.59
N LEU A 146 2.25 3.75 -3.01
CA LEU A 146 2.20 3.36 -4.41
C LEU A 146 0.73 3.17 -4.81
N THR A 147 0.27 3.81 -5.86
CA THR A 147 -1.15 3.85 -6.18
C THR A 147 -1.43 3.94 -7.68
N THR A 148 -2.61 3.48 -8.09
CA THR A 148 -3.18 3.73 -9.42
C THR A 148 -4.02 5.00 -9.47
N LEU A 149 -4.33 5.60 -8.31
CA LEU A 149 -5.11 6.83 -8.22
C LEU A 149 -4.36 8.00 -8.84
N ASN A 150 -5.10 8.94 -9.43
CA ASN A 150 -4.53 10.00 -10.28
C ASN A 150 -4.12 11.27 -9.52
N ASN A 151 -4.44 11.39 -8.22
CA ASN A 151 -4.13 12.59 -7.48
C ASN A 151 -3.81 12.34 -6.00
N LEU A 152 -3.00 13.24 -5.44
CA LEU A 152 -2.59 13.24 -4.04
C LEU A 152 -3.77 13.30 -3.05
N PRO A 153 -4.79 14.18 -3.23
CA PRO A 153 -5.88 14.28 -2.25
C PRO A 153 -6.67 12.98 -2.11
N GLN A 154 -6.96 12.27 -3.21
CA GLN A 154 -7.64 10.98 -3.17
C GLN A 154 -6.79 9.96 -2.44
N THR A 155 -5.51 9.81 -2.80
CA THR A 155 -4.61 8.85 -2.15
C THR A 155 -4.45 9.14 -0.66
N LEU A 156 -4.36 10.41 -0.27
CA LEU A 156 -4.26 10.77 1.14
C LEU A 156 -5.57 10.62 1.89
N SER A 157 -6.73 10.79 1.26
CA SER A 157 -8.02 10.54 1.91
C SER A 157 -8.13 9.10 2.41
N CYS A 158 -7.53 8.14 1.69
CA CYS A 158 -7.50 6.72 2.06
C CYS A 158 -6.71 6.44 3.35
N TYR A 159 -5.70 7.25 3.68
CA TYR A 159 -4.80 7.02 4.82
C TYR A 159 -4.87 8.09 5.93
N SER A 160 -5.28 9.31 5.58
CA SER A 160 -5.29 10.48 6.48
C SER A 160 -6.49 10.49 7.42
N ASN A 161 -7.54 9.72 7.13
CA ASN A 161 -8.71 9.62 8.00
C ASN A 161 -8.56 8.44 8.99
N PRO A 162 -8.09 8.65 10.24
CA PRO A 162 -7.73 7.55 11.14
C PRO A 162 -8.95 6.95 11.85
N LYS A 163 -10.17 7.41 11.53
CA LYS A 163 -11.44 7.02 12.18
C LYS A 163 -12.26 6.02 11.36
N SER A 164 -11.71 5.45 10.29
CA SER A 164 -12.43 4.50 9.41
C SER A 164 -11.65 3.25 8.99
N PHE A 165 -10.36 3.13 9.33
CA PHE A 165 -9.55 1.98 8.90
C PHE A 165 -8.68 1.46 10.04
N VAL A 166 -9.02 0.26 10.52
CA VAL A 166 -8.25 -0.43 11.56
C VAL A 166 -6.93 -0.89 10.95
N LYS A 167 -5.86 -0.69 11.73
CA LYS A 167 -4.44 -0.83 11.43
C LYS A 167 -3.94 -2.19 10.88
N ASN A 168 -4.79 -3.11 10.44
CA ASN A 168 -4.38 -4.40 9.86
C ASN A 168 -5.36 -4.89 8.77
N GLN A 169 -6.07 -3.99 8.10
CA GLN A 169 -7.10 -4.35 7.15
C GLN A 169 -6.68 -3.98 5.74
N ILE A 170 -6.61 -5.00 4.89
CA ILE A 170 -6.70 -4.75 3.46
C ILE A 170 -8.18 -4.65 3.12
N LEU A 171 -8.54 -3.56 2.48
CA LEU A 171 -9.63 -3.62 1.53
C LEU A 171 -9.14 -3.04 0.25
#